data_AF-A0A534J5D8-F1
#
_entry.id   AF-A0A534J5D8-F1
#
_cell.length_a   1.000
_cell.length_b   1.000
_cell.length_c   1.000
_cell.angle_alpha   90.00
_cell.angle_beta   90.00
_cell.angle_gamma   90.00
#
_symmetry.space_group_name_H-M   'P 1'
#
loop_
_entity.id
_entity.type
_entity.pdbx_description
1 polymer ?
#
loop_
_entity_poly.entity_id
_entity_poly.type
_entity_poly.pdbx_seq_one_letter_code
_entity_poly.pdbx_strand_id
1 'polypeptide(L)'
;MSARHRERGFTLVELMVTVAIALFLIGGLLTVLQNVRGAYNNQQQLTQLQDQQRFALTILADVIQAGGYFPDPKVLPAVSLPAANAPAACAAAFVAGQAFSGCHTATTAPDTIEVRYRTELSDGVIFCDGSTNTTQGPTGLYVNQFTVEPPAGNTPGQLQCQLSDGTVIVTAAAITSTDGALQTQATNDLTGTSPSNPSRVCVGTAGSGAVCNTLQLAAFDLARWSVSLKALLPNPTATIICRPTPGGGPASCTVQITWIEQAVSVNQQEAVATVNQTACNSINNPLFQCPSYMVYVEP
;
A
#
# COMPACT_ATOMS: atom_id res chain seq x y z
N MET A 1 0.97 66.07 -72.09
CA MET A 1 1.02 64.96 -73.07
C MET A 1 1.44 63.70 -72.33
N SER A 2 0.54 62.74 -72.15
CA SER A 2 0.82 61.48 -71.44
C SER A 2 1.29 60.42 -72.44
N ALA A 3 2.54 59.97 -72.31
CA ALA A 3 3.08 58.92 -73.14
C ALA A 3 2.42 57.58 -72.78
N ARG A 4 1.61 57.02 -73.70
CA ARG A 4 1.08 55.65 -73.58
C ARG A 4 2.23 54.66 -73.76
N HIS A 5 2.61 53.98 -72.69
CA HIS A 5 3.47 52.80 -72.77
C HIS A 5 2.71 51.69 -73.53
N ARG A 6 3.31 51.17 -74.60
CA ARG A 6 2.85 49.93 -75.23
C ARG A 6 3.28 48.78 -74.35
N GLU A 7 2.33 48.11 -73.72
CA GLU A 7 2.62 46.85 -73.02
C GLU A 7 3.03 45.79 -74.04
N ARG A 8 4.26 45.29 -73.90
CA ARG A 8 4.74 44.13 -74.65
C ARG A 8 4.23 42.90 -73.91
N GLY A 9 3.45 42.05 -74.60
CA GLY A 9 2.96 40.80 -74.02
C GLY A 9 4.11 39.86 -73.62
N PHE A 10 3.87 39.06 -72.59
CA PHE A 10 4.84 38.08 -72.09
C PHE A 10 5.07 36.94 -73.09
N THR A 11 6.31 36.47 -73.16
CA THR A 11 6.63 35.28 -73.97
C THR A 11 6.25 34.00 -73.22
N LEU A 12 5.91 32.91 -73.93
CA LEU A 12 5.56 31.62 -73.32
C LEU A 12 6.66 31.10 -72.38
N VAL A 13 7.93 31.34 -72.74
CA VAL A 13 9.11 30.98 -71.94
C VAL A 13 9.15 31.78 -70.63
N GLU A 14 8.82 33.06 -70.66
CA GLU A 14 8.81 33.93 -69.46
C GLU A 14 7.73 33.48 -68.46
N LEU A 15 6.59 33.00 -68.96
CA LEU A 15 5.54 32.41 -68.13
C LEU A 15 5.97 31.06 -67.52
N MET A 16 6.69 30.23 -68.27
CA MET A 16 7.24 28.97 -67.74
C MET A 16 8.28 29.22 -66.64
N VAL A 17 9.20 30.16 -66.85
CA VAL A 17 10.24 30.50 -65.87
C VAL A 17 9.63 31.09 -64.60
N THR A 18 8.66 32.00 -64.72
CA THR A 18 8.00 32.60 -63.55
C THR A 18 7.23 31.58 -62.71
N VAL A 19 6.49 30.66 -63.34
CA VAL A 19 5.79 29.57 -62.63
C VAL A 19 6.78 28.60 -61.96
N ALA A 20 7.88 28.25 -62.64
CA ALA A 20 8.91 27.39 -62.05
C ALA A 20 9.55 28.01 -60.81
N ILE A 21 9.89 29.29 -60.85
CA ILE A 21 10.44 30.03 -59.71
C ILE A 21 9.40 30.13 -58.58
N ALA A 22 8.14 30.45 -58.91
CA ALA A 22 7.07 30.55 -57.91
C ALA A 22 6.84 29.22 -57.17
N LEU A 23 6.81 28.09 -57.89
CA LEU A 23 6.66 26.76 -57.29
C LEU A 23 7.87 26.39 -56.42
N PHE A 24 9.09 26.73 -56.86
CA PHE A 24 10.31 26.51 -56.07
C PHE A 24 10.25 27.28 -54.74
N LEU A 25 9.88 28.56 -54.77
CA LEU A 25 9.77 29.39 -53.57
C LEU A 25 8.66 28.91 -52.62
N ILE A 26 7.49 28.55 -53.15
CA ILE A 26 6.37 28.02 -52.35
C ILE A 26 6.75 26.66 -51.73
N GLY A 27 7.40 25.77 -52.49
CA GLY A 27 7.90 24.49 -51.97
C GLY A 27 8.87 24.67 -50.81
N GLY A 28 9.80 25.64 -50.92
CA GLY A 28 10.69 26.03 -49.83
C GLY A 28 9.93 26.54 -48.60
N LEU A 29 8.94 27.43 -48.78
CA LEU A 29 8.16 27.98 -47.67
C LEU A 29 7.33 26.89 -46.95
N LEU A 30 6.74 25.96 -47.69
CA LEU A 30 5.93 24.88 -47.14
C LEU A 30 6.75 23.95 -46.24
N THR A 31 8.00 23.62 -46.62
CA THR A 31 8.88 22.80 -45.78
C THR A 31 9.27 23.52 -44.49
N VAL A 32 9.58 24.83 -44.56
CA VAL A 32 9.83 25.65 -43.37
C VAL A 32 8.61 25.66 -42.44
N LEU A 33 7.41 25.87 -42.98
CA LEU A 33 6.19 25.89 -42.18
C LEU A 33 5.91 24.54 -41.50
N GLN A 34 6.17 23.42 -42.18
CA GLN A 34 6.04 22.08 -41.60
C GLN A 34 7.04 21.85 -40.46
N ASN A 35 8.30 22.25 -40.66
CA ASN A 35 9.34 22.16 -39.63
C ASN A 35 8.99 23.02 -38.41
N VAL A 36 8.49 24.24 -38.63
CA VAL A 36 8.06 25.15 -37.56
C VAL A 36 6.89 24.54 -36.78
N ARG A 37 5.88 23.98 -37.45
CA ARG A 37 4.76 23.29 -36.78
C ARG A 37 5.22 22.07 -35.98
N GLY A 38 6.14 21.27 -36.54
CA GLY A 38 6.75 20.15 -35.82
C GLY A 38 7.48 20.60 -34.56
N ALA A 39 8.28 21.66 -34.66
CA ALA A 39 8.98 22.25 -33.52
C ALA A 39 8.00 22.76 -32.44
N TYR A 40 6.92 23.45 -32.84
CA TYR A 40 5.89 23.91 -31.89
C TYR A 40 5.20 22.76 -31.17
N ASN A 41 4.82 21.69 -31.87
CA ASN A 41 4.19 20.52 -31.24
C ASN A 41 5.13 19.83 -30.24
N ASN A 42 6.40 19.65 -30.62
CA ASN A 42 7.41 19.07 -29.72
C ASN A 42 7.61 19.96 -28.48
N GLN A 43 7.64 21.29 -28.66
CA GLN A 43 7.77 22.22 -27.55
C GLN A 43 6.56 22.17 -26.61
N GLN A 44 5.34 22.03 -27.14
CA GLN A 44 4.12 21.87 -26.35
C GLN A 44 4.13 20.56 -25.55
N GLN A 45 4.54 19.45 -26.18
CA GLN A 45 4.68 18.15 -25.49
C GLN A 45 5.71 18.21 -24.37
N LEU A 46 6.87 18.85 -24.59
CA LEU A 46 7.89 19.05 -23.56
C LEU A 46 7.38 19.91 -22.40
N THR A 47 6.64 20.98 -22.70
CA THR A 47 6.04 21.85 -21.67
C THR A 47 5.04 21.06 -20.82
N GLN A 48 4.18 20.27 -21.47
CA GLN A 48 3.20 19.44 -20.77
C GLN A 48 3.88 18.37 -19.89
N LEU A 49 4.96 17.75 -20.36
CA LEU A 49 5.73 16.80 -19.56
C LEU A 49 6.39 17.46 -18.34
N GLN A 50 6.89 18.69 -18.47
CA GLN A 50 7.46 19.43 -17.35
C GLN A 50 6.41 19.76 -16.28
N ASP A 51 5.21 20.16 -16.69
CA ASP A 51 4.11 20.44 -15.76
C ASP A 51 3.64 19.16 -15.05
N GLN A 52 3.54 18.04 -15.78
CA GLN A 52 3.20 16.73 -15.20
C GLN A 52 4.25 16.27 -14.19
N GLN A 53 5.54 16.44 -14.50
CA GLN A 53 6.63 16.11 -13.58
C GLN A 53 6.58 16.97 -12.32
N ARG A 54 6.34 18.28 -12.46
CA ARG A 54 6.22 19.17 -11.30
C ARG A 54 5.06 18.79 -10.39
N PHE A 55 3.91 18.47 -10.98
CA PHE A 55 2.75 18.01 -10.25
C PHE A 55 3.03 16.68 -9.51
N ALA A 56 3.55 15.68 -10.21
CA ALA A 56 3.86 14.37 -9.65
C ALA A 56 4.84 14.47 -8.46
N LEU A 57 5.90 15.27 -8.58
CA LEU A 57 6.87 15.48 -7.50
C LEU A 57 6.28 16.22 -6.30
N THR A 58 5.32 17.13 -6.52
CA THR A 58 4.64 17.85 -5.44
C THR A 58 3.77 16.87 -4.63
N ILE A 59 2.91 16.10 -5.30
CA ILE A 59 2.07 15.10 -4.62
C ILE A 59 2.91 14.04 -3.92
N LEU A 60 3.98 13.56 -4.57
CA LEU A 60 4.89 12.59 -3.95
C LEU A 60 5.57 13.16 -2.71
N ALA A 61 6.01 14.42 -2.74
CA ALA A 61 6.60 15.07 -1.57
C ALA A 61 5.58 15.23 -0.43
N ASP A 62 4.37 15.69 -0.72
CA ASP A 62 3.32 15.89 0.30
C ASP A 62 2.95 14.56 0.98
N VAL A 63 2.76 13.49 0.19
CA VAL A 63 2.42 12.16 0.71
C VAL A 63 3.57 11.57 1.52
N ILE A 64 4.82 11.66 1.03
CA ILE A 64 6.00 11.14 1.75
C ILE A 64 6.20 11.90 3.07
N GLN A 65 6.01 13.22 3.09
CA GLN A 65 6.12 14.03 4.31
C GLN A 65 5.05 13.68 5.34
N ALA A 66 3.84 13.32 4.89
CA ALA A 66 2.79 12.80 5.76
C ALA A 66 3.04 11.35 6.22
N GLY A 67 4.05 10.66 5.69
CA GLY A 67 4.38 9.29 6.04
C GLY A 67 4.56 9.09 7.55
N GLY A 68 3.84 8.11 8.10
CA GLY A 68 3.88 7.82 9.53
C GLY A 68 3.09 8.79 10.41
N TYR A 69 2.35 9.74 9.84
CA TYR A 69 1.42 10.58 10.58
C TYR A 69 0.33 9.74 11.26
N PHE A 70 -0.07 10.14 12.47
CA PHE A 70 -1.26 9.67 13.15
C PHE A 70 -1.78 10.76 14.10
N PRO A 71 -3.10 10.96 14.23
CA PRO A 71 -3.65 12.15 14.90
C PRO A 71 -3.55 12.11 16.43
N ASP A 72 -3.50 10.91 17.04
CA ASP A 72 -3.45 10.75 18.49
C ASP A 72 -2.00 10.53 19.00
N PRO A 73 -1.37 11.55 19.61
CA PRO A 73 0.01 11.43 20.11
C PRO A 73 0.12 10.57 21.38
N LYS A 74 -0.99 10.17 21.99
CA LYS A 74 -1.00 9.33 23.20
C LYS A 74 -0.91 7.84 22.88
N VAL A 75 -1.08 7.49 21.61
CA VAL A 75 -1.03 6.11 21.12
C VAL A 75 0.35 5.81 20.56
N LEU A 76 0.87 4.63 20.88
CA LEU A 76 2.17 4.18 20.37
C LEU A 76 2.13 4.04 18.84
N PRO A 77 3.20 4.42 18.11
CA PRO A 77 3.28 4.27 16.66
C PRO A 77 2.98 2.84 16.15
N ALA A 78 3.38 1.83 16.93
CA ALA A 78 3.13 0.43 16.60
C ALA A 78 1.63 0.05 16.61
N VAL A 79 0.81 0.78 17.36
CA VAL A 79 -0.65 0.58 17.45
C VAL A 79 -1.36 1.41 16.39
N SER A 80 -0.92 2.64 16.13
CA SER A 80 -1.48 3.48 15.07
C SER A 80 -1.17 2.94 13.67
N LEU A 81 0.01 2.33 13.50
CA LEU A 81 0.48 1.71 12.26
C LEU A 81 0.76 0.21 12.50
N PRO A 82 -0.26 -0.65 12.60
CA PRO A 82 -0.08 -2.08 12.90
C PRO A 82 0.67 -2.81 11.80
N ALA A 83 1.19 -4.00 12.06
CA ALA A 83 1.75 -4.84 10.99
C ALA A 83 0.67 -5.17 9.95
N ALA A 84 0.98 -5.02 8.66
CA ALA A 84 0.03 -5.20 7.57
C ALA A 84 0.75 -5.69 6.31
N ASN A 85 0.03 -6.39 5.42
CA ASN A 85 0.59 -6.73 4.12
C ASN A 85 0.85 -5.45 3.31
N ALA A 86 1.95 -5.45 2.56
CA ALA A 86 2.21 -4.41 1.58
C ALA A 86 1.30 -4.62 0.35
N PRO A 87 0.66 -3.57 -0.18
CA PRO A 87 -0.11 -3.66 -1.42
C PRO A 87 0.69 -4.14 -2.64
N ALA A 88 1.95 -3.73 -2.75
CA ALA A 88 2.85 -4.17 -3.80
C ALA A 88 3.33 -5.60 -3.55
N ALA A 89 3.12 -6.47 -4.54
CA ALA A 89 3.45 -7.89 -4.43
C ALA A 89 4.95 -8.18 -4.18
N CYS A 90 5.85 -7.26 -4.55
CA CYS A 90 7.28 -7.41 -4.31
C CYS A 90 7.75 -6.82 -2.97
N ALA A 91 6.91 -6.06 -2.27
CA ALA A 91 7.30 -5.38 -1.04
C ALA A 91 7.13 -6.32 0.15
N ALA A 92 8.05 -6.20 1.11
CA ALA A 92 7.90 -6.88 2.39
C ALA A 92 6.69 -6.30 3.13
N ALA A 93 5.98 -7.16 3.87
CA ALA A 93 4.92 -6.73 4.76
C ALA A 93 5.44 -5.67 5.75
N PHE A 94 4.61 -4.68 6.04
CA PHE A 94 4.94 -3.68 7.02
C PHE A 94 5.06 -4.29 8.42
N VAL A 95 6.14 -3.96 9.12
CA VAL A 95 6.26 -4.19 10.56
C VAL A 95 5.47 -3.12 11.32
N ALA A 96 5.03 -3.42 12.53
CA ALA A 96 4.33 -2.44 13.36
C ALA A 96 5.18 -1.17 13.58
N GLY A 97 4.60 0.01 13.35
CA GLY A 97 5.25 1.32 13.47
C GLY A 97 6.04 1.76 12.22
N GLN A 98 6.24 0.88 11.23
CA GLN A 98 6.94 1.23 9.99
C GLN A 98 6.05 2.14 9.13
N ALA A 99 6.56 3.27 8.63
CA ALA A 99 5.78 4.18 7.79
C ALA A 99 5.99 3.95 6.28
N PHE A 100 7.15 3.41 5.91
CA PHE A 100 7.60 3.29 4.53
C PHE A 100 7.97 1.84 4.22
N SER A 101 7.50 1.34 3.08
CA SER A 101 7.96 0.09 2.48
C SER A 101 8.24 0.33 1.01
N GLY A 102 8.89 -0.61 0.36
CA GLY A 102 9.16 -0.52 -1.07
C GLY A 102 9.88 -1.75 -1.56
N CYS A 103 9.89 -1.90 -2.87
CA CYS A 103 10.66 -2.93 -3.53
C CYS A 103 11.22 -2.41 -4.84
N HIS A 104 12.40 -2.93 -5.15
CA HIS A 104 13.02 -2.85 -6.46
C HIS A 104 13.25 -4.28 -6.93
N THR A 105 12.97 -4.56 -8.19
CA THR A 105 13.29 -5.86 -8.79
C THR A 105 14.26 -5.65 -9.95
N ALA A 106 15.36 -6.40 -9.94
CA ALA A 106 16.53 -6.12 -10.76
C ALA A 106 16.32 -6.34 -12.28
N THR A 107 15.18 -6.85 -12.75
CA THR A 107 15.10 -7.43 -14.10
C THR A 107 14.02 -6.92 -15.05
N THR A 108 13.03 -6.12 -14.63
CA THR A 108 12.01 -5.44 -15.50
C THR A 108 10.74 -5.06 -14.74
N ALA A 109 10.55 -5.51 -13.50
CA ALA A 109 9.34 -5.18 -12.75
C ALA A 109 9.45 -3.78 -12.14
N PRO A 110 8.31 -3.11 -11.96
CA PRO A 110 8.27 -1.73 -11.54
C PRO A 110 8.81 -1.54 -10.12
N ASP A 111 9.46 -0.41 -9.91
CA ASP A 111 9.91 -0.01 -8.58
C ASP A 111 8.74 0.59 -7.83
N THR A 112 8.63 0.25 -6.55
CA THR A 112 7.55 0.79 -5.71
C THR A 112 8.09 1.43 -4.44
N ILE A 113 7.43 2.51 -4.04
CA ILE A 113 7.53 3.05 -2.69
C ILE A 113 6.11 3.20 -2.15
N GLU A 114 5.93 2.70 -0.95
CA GLU A 114 4.68 2.72 -0.22
C GLU A 114 4.83 3.59 1.01
N VAL A 115 3.86 4.49 1.18
CA VAL A 115 3.80 5.41 2.30
C VAL A 115 2.48 5.21 3.00
N ARG A 116 2.53 4.88 4.27
CA ARG A 116 1.33 4.75 5.07
C ARG A 116 1.28 5.72 6.23
N TYR A 117 0.07 6.12 6.54
CA TYR A 117 -0.24 6.99 7.67
C TYR A 117 -1.69 6.76 8.10
N ARG A 118 -2.03 7.27 9.27
CA ARG A 118 -3.39 7.28 9.81
C ARG A 118 -3.89 8.71 9.83
N THR A 119 -5.09 8.94 9.32
CA THR A 119 -5.69 10.29 9.23
C THR A 119 -7.01 10.33 9.96
N GLU A 120 -7.35 11.47 10.54
CA GLU A 120 -8.68 11.71 11.09
C GLU A 120 -9.66 12.03 9.95
N LEU A 121 -10.95 11.82 10.19
CA LEU A 121 -11.98 12.17 9.24
C LEU A 121 -11.92 13.68 8.96
N SER A 122 -11.72 14.06 7.69
CA SER A 122 -11.65 15.44 7.21
C SER A 122 -10.51 16.29 7.79
N ASP A 123 -9.36 15.68 8.10
CA ASP A 123 -8.16 16.40 8.58
C ASP A 123 -7.34 17.10 7.49
N GLY A 124 -7.69 16.87 6.22
CA GLY A 124 -7.05 17.51 5.07
C GLY A 124 -5.73 16.87 4.65
N VAL A 125 -5.33 15.74 5.24
CA VAL A 125 -4.16 14.99 4.78
C VAL A 125 -4.47 14.35 3.42
N ILE A 126 -3.61 14.66 2.44
CA ILE A 126 -3.81 14.32 1.03
C ILE A 126 -3.27 12.92 0.71
N PHE A 127 -4.06 12.13 -0.03
CA PHE A 127 -3.68 10.85 -0.64
C PHE A 127 -2.96 11.05 -1.98
N CYS A 128 -2.32 10.00 -2.50
CA CYS A 128 -1.59 10.08 -3.76
C CYS A 128 -2.48 10.39 -4.99
N ASP A 129 -3.80 10.21 -4.87
CA ASP A 129 -4.77 10.58 -5.91
C ASP A 129 -5.31 12.02 -5.76
N GLY A 130 -4.82 12.77 -4.75
CA GLY A 130 -5.22 14.13 -4.44
C GLY A 130 -6.49 14.25 -3.57
N SER A 131 -7.13 13.13 -3.23
CA SER A 131 -8.28 13.14 -2.33
C SER A 131 -7.86 13.07 -0.84
N THR A 132 -8.82 13.06 0.08
CA THR A 132 -8.59 13.07 1.53
C THR A 132 -9.56 12.12 2.24
N ASN A 133 -9.30 11.79 3.51
CA ASN A 133 -10.18 10.91 4.28
C ASN A 133 -11.53 11.59 4.54
N THR A 134 -12.56 11.16 3.83
CA THR A 134 -13.95 11.61 4.00
C THR A 134 -14.89 10.48 4.42
N THR A 135 -14.35 9.26 4.64
CA THR A 135 -15.16 8.04 4.80
C THR A 135 -14.84 7.25 6.08
N GLN A 136 -13.59 7.22 6.56
CA GLN A 136 -13.21 6.43 7.73
C GLN A 136 -13.11 7.29 8.99
N GLY A 137 -13.96 7.02 10.00
CA GLY A 137 -14.01 7.75 11.28
C GLY A 137 -13.99 6.85 12.53
N PRO A 138 -13.33 7.26 13.63
CA PRO A 138 -12.71 8.58 13.85
C PRO A 138 -11.35 8.75 13.15
N THR A 139 -10.64 7.67 12.87
CA THR A 139 -9.41 7.70 12.05
C THR A 139 -9.39 6.51 11.08
N GLY A 140 -8.71 6.68 9.94
CA GLY A 140 -8.52 5.65 8.92
C GLY A 140 -7.04 5.41 8.64
N LEU A 141 -6.66 4.16 8.38
CA LEU A 141 -5.30 3.79 7.96
C LEU A 141 -5.28 3.73 6.44
N TYR A 142 -4.33 4.41 5.82
CA TYR A 142 -4.20 4.44 4.36
C TYR A 142 -2.78 4.13 3.95
N VAL A 143 -2.64 3.40 2.85
CA VAL A 143 -1.36 3.10 2.19
C VAL A 143 -1.41 3.69 0.78
N ASN A 144 -0.48 4.61 0.52
CA ASN A 144 -0.27 5.22 -0.78
C ASN A 144 0.89 4.50 -1.45
N GLN A 145 0.62 3.84 -2.57
CA GLN A 145 1.62 3.14 -3.35
C GLN A 145 1.96 3.96 -4.58
N PHE A 146 3.22 4.34 -4.72
CA PHE A 146 3.79 4.89 -5.95
C PHE A 146 4.56 3.79 -6.68
N THR A 147 4.25 3.62 -7.96
CA THR A 147 4.85 2.57 -8.81
C THR A 147 5.45 3.23 -10.05
N VAL A 148 6.75 3.06 -10.28
CA VAL A 148 7.43 3.50 -11.50
C VAL A 148 7.38 2.35 -12.50
N GLU A 149 6.48 2.46 -13.48
CA GLU A 149 6.36 1.49 -14.55
C GLU A 149 7.38 1.83 -15.66
N PRO A 150 8.36 0.95 -15.92
CA PRO A 150 9.32 1.19 -17.00
C PRO A 150 8.63 1.15 -18.36
N PRO A 151 9.16 1.87 -19.39
CA PRO A 151 8.61 1.79 -20.74
C PRO A 151 8.66 0.36 -21.28
N ALA A 152 7.54 -0.14 -21.80
CA ALA A 152 7.44 -1.47 -22.38
C ALA A 152 6.82 -1.39 -23.79
N GLY A 153 7.61 -1.77 -24.80
CA GLY A 153 7.18 -1.69 -26.21
C GLY A 153 6.89 -0.24 -26.64
N ASN A 154 5.63 0.03 -27.01
CA ASN A 154 5.16 1.36 -27.42
C ASN A 154 4.54 2.17 -26.26
N THR A 155 4.53 1.65 -25.04
CA THR A 155 3.97 2.32 -23.87
C THR A 155 5.05 3.17 -23.19
N PRO A 156 4.88 4.49 -23.09
CA PRO A 156 5.78 5.33 -22.31
C PRO A 156 5.80 4.90 -20.85
N GLY A 157 6.94 5.06 -20.19
CA GLY A 157 7.03 4.86 -18.74
C GLY A 157 6.14 5.86 -18.00
N GLN A 158 5.58 5.44 -16.88
CA GLN A 158 4.62 6.25 -16.11
C GLN A 158 4.80 6.03 -14.61
N LEU A 159 4.47 7.07 -13.84
CA LEU A 159 4.30 6.97 -12.40
C LEU A 159 2.83 6.69 -12.11
N GLN A 160 2.54 5.57 -11.46
CA GLN A 160 1.20 5.22 -11.00
C GLN A 160 1.06 5.49 -9.51
N CYS A 161 -0.14 5.90 -9.09
CA CYS A 161 -0.55 5.96 -7.69
C CYS A 161 -1.71 4.97 -7.49
N GLN A 162 -1.64 4.22 -6.40
CA GLN A 162 -2.76 3.42 -5.92
C GLN A 162 -2.96 3.68 -4.43
N LEU A 163 -4.22 3.89 -4.03
CA LEU A 163 -4.63 4.04 -2.64
C LEU A 163 -5.24 2.72 -2.16
N SER A 164 -4.72 2.20 -1.05
CA SER A 164 -5.32 1.07 -0.33
C SER A 164 -5.76 1.53 1.04
N ASP A 165 -6.91 1.05 1.50
CA ASP A 165 -7.53 1.40 2.79
C ASP A 165 -6.86 0.72 4.01
N GLY A 166 -5.57 0.36 3.85
CA GLY A 166 -4.77 -0.26 4.89
C GLY A 166 -5.40 -1.51 5.46
N THR A 167 -6.32 -2.18 4.74
CA THR A 167 -7.01 -3.39 5.21
C THR A 167 -5.97 -4.38 5.68
N VAL A 168 -5.86 -4.45 7.00
CA VAL A 168 -4.93 -5.30 7.68
C VAL A 168 -5.51 -6.70 7.57
N ILE A 169 -5.17 -7.43 6.51
CA ILE A 169 -5.25 -8.88 6.59
C ILE A 169 -4.08 -9.28 7.47
N VAL A 170 -4.25 -9.18 8.80
CA VAL A 170 -3.37 -9.87 9.71
C VAL A 170 -3.61 -11.34 9.37
N THR A 171 -2.70 -11.95 8.62
CA THR A 171 -2.47 -13.39 8.71
C THR A 171 -1.88 -13.61 10.10
N ALA A 172 -2.74 -13.48 11.11
CA ALA A 172 -2.41 -13.89 12.46
C ALA A 172 -2.12 -15.37 12.35
N ALA A 173 -1.05 -15.81 13.02
CA ALA A 173 -0.92 -17.22 13.27
C ALA A 173 -2.20 -17.66 13.98
N ALA A 174 -2.84 -18.72 13.49
CA ALA A 174 -4.16 -19.12 13.93
C ALA A 174 -4.15 -19.35 15.44
N ILE A 175 -4.57 -18.34 16.21
CA ILE A 175 -5.05 -18.59 17.56
C ILE A 175 -6.25 -19.48 17.38
N THR A 176 -6.25 -20.60 18.08
CA THR A 176 -7.38 -21.53 18.07
C THR A 176 -7.99 -21.53 19.46
N SER A 177 -9.12 -20.83 19.59
CA SER A 177 -10.01 -20.92 20.74
C SER A 177 -10.90 -22.14 20.59
N THR A 178 -11.05 -22.92 21.67
CA THR A 178 -12.05 -24.00 21.70
C THR A 178 -13.49 -23.48 21.76
N ASP A 179 -13.69 -22.22 22.14
CA ASP A 179 -14.97 -21.53 21.99
C ASP A 179 -15.09 -20.98 20.55
N GLY A 180 -16.04 -21.53 19.80
CA GLY A 180 -16.27 -21.19 18.40
C GLY A 180 -16.78 -19.76 18.17
N ALA A 181 -17.59 -19.21 19.09
CA ALA A 181 -18.10 -17.85 18.94
C ALA A 181 -16.98 -16.82 19.18
N LEU A 182 -16.13 -17.08 20.18
CA LEU A 182 -14.93 -16.28 20.42
C LEU A 182 -13.94 -16.38 19.25
N GLN A 183 -13.74 -17.58 18.70
CA GLN A 183 -12.87 -17.79 17.53
C GLN A 183 -13.34 -16.99 16.31
N THR A 184 -14.63 -17.08 15.98
CA THR A 184 -15.20 -16.36 14.84
C THR A 184 -15.11 -14.85 15.04
N GLN A 185 -15.47 -14.35 16.23
CA GLN A 185 -15.42 -12.91 16.51
C GLN A 185 -13.97 -12.37 16.50
N ALA A 186 -13.01 -13.07 17.11
CA ALA A 186 -11.61 -12.68 17.08
C ALA A 186 -11.02 -12.71 15.66
N THR A 187 -11.45 -13.66 14.82
CA THR A 187 -11.08 -13.71 13.40
C THR A 187 -11.66 -12.52 12.62
N ASN A 188 -12.91 -12.14 12.91
CA ASN A 188 -13.54 -10.96 12.30
C ASN A 188 -12.85 -9.65 12.74
N ASP A 189 -12.43 -9.57 14.00
CA ASP A 189 -11.66 -8.44 14.52
C ASP A 189 -10.25 -8.41 13.87
N LEU A 190 -9.60 -9.55 13.65
CA LEU A 190 -8.30 -9.63 12.96
C LEU A 190 -8.34 -9.28 11.46
N THR A 191 -9.50 -9.47 10.83
CA THR A 191 -9.71 -9.24 9.37
C THR A 191 -10.45 -7.94 9.07
N GLY A 192 -10.79 -7.14 10.09
CA GLY A 192 -11.40 -5.82 9.94
C GLY A 192 -12.86 -5.82 9.46
N THR A 193 -13.53 -6.97 9.41
CA THR A 193 -14.92 -7.12 8.92
C THR A 193 -15.99 -6.92 9.99
N SER A 194 -15.59 -6.77 11.26
CA SER A 194 -16.52 -6.54 12.37
C SER A 194 -16.75 -5.05 12.66
N PRO A 195 -17.95 -4.65 13.15
CA PRO A 195 -18.15 -3.32 13.75
C PRO A 195 -17.21 -3.04 14.95
N SER A 196 -16.55 -4.06 15.50
CA SER A 196 -15.39 -4.00 16.41
C SER A 196 -14.08 -4.17 15.64
N ASN A 197 -13.83 -3.30 14.64
CA ASN A 197 -12.52 -3.20 14.01
C ASN A 197 -11.45 -2.93 15.09
N PRO A 198 -10.24 -3.49 15.01
CA PRO A 198 -9.13 -3.24 15.95
C PRO A 198 -8.69 -1.77 16.01
N SER A 199 -9.21 -0.92 15.11
CA SER A 199 -9.11 0.54 15.14
C SER A 199 -10.20 1.26 15.95
N ARG A 200 -11.23 0.56 16.47
CA ARG A 200 -12.21 1.09 17.44
C ARG A 200 -11.96 0.43 18.79
N VAL A 201 -11.25 1.16 19.65
CA VAL A 201 -11.11 0.75 21.04
C VAL A 201 -12.49 0.80 21.71
N CYS A 202 -12.98 -0.34 22.18
CA CYS A 202 -14.21 -0.44 22.97
C CYS A 202 -13.99 0.10 24.41
N VAL A 203 -13.52 1.34 24.57
CA VAL A 203 -13.46 1.99 25.90
C VAL A 203 -14.63 2.94 26.01
N GLY A 204 -15.75 2.43 26.55
CA GLY A 204 -16.88 3.29 26.86
C GLY A 204 -16.51 4.30 27.95
N THR A 205 -16.42 5.58 27.60
CA THR A 205 -16.85 6.66 28.50
C THR A 205 -17.83 7.55 27.75
N ALA A 206 -18.88 7.97 28.45
CA ALA A 206 -20.11 8.58 27.95
C ALA A 206 -19.93 9.48 26.70
N GLY A 207 -20.36 9.00 25.54
CA GLY A 207 -20.31 9.75 24.29
C GLY A 207 -20.57 8.91 23.06
N SER A 208 -21.81 8.46 22.85
CA SER A 208 -22.37 7.93 21.58
C SER A 208 -21.63 6.77 20.85
N GLY A 209 -20.54 6.22 21.38
CA GLY A 209 -19.90 5.01 20.86
C GLY A 209 -20.64 3.74 21.31
N ALA A 210 -20.79 2.76 20.42
CA ALA A 210 -21.37 1.46 20.77
C ALA A 210 -20.55 0.78 21.90
N VAL A 211 -21.23 0.36 22.97
CA VAL A 211 -20.61 -0.40 24.06
C VAL A 211 -20.48 -1.85 23.61
N CYS A 212 -19.26 -2.38 23.65
CA CYS A 212 -18.99 -3.76 23.27
C CYS A 212 -19.50 -4.73 24.35
N ASN A 213 -20.11 -5.83 23.92
CA ASN A 213 -20.50 -6.90 24.83
C ASN A 213 -19.27 -7.70 25.31
N THR A 214 -19.45 -8.60 26.27
CA THR A 214 -18.35 -9.38 26.86
C THR A 214 -17.59 -10.22 25.84
N LEU A 215 -18.27 -10.75 24.83
CA LEU A 215 -17.65 -11.52 23.74
C LEU A 215 -16.76 -10.65 22.86
N GLN A 216 -17.23 -9.45 22.52
CA GLN A 216 -16.47 -8.48 21.71
C GLN A 216 -15.24 -7.95 22.45
N LEU A 217 -15.33 -7.73 23.77
CA LEU A 217 -14.19 -7.34 24.59
C LEU A 217 -13.12 -8.44 24.63
N ALA A 218 -13.55 -9.68 24.90
CA ALA A 218 -12.65 -10.84 24.94
C ALA A 218 -12.01 -11.11 23.56
N ALA A 219 -12.77 -10.96 22.47
CA ALA A 219 -12.27 -11.13 21.12
C ALA A 219 -11.24 -10.05 20.73
N PHE A 220 -11.46 -8.80 21.12
CA PHE A 220 -10.52 -7.70 20.91
C PHE A 220 -9.19 -7.95 21.65
N ASP A 221 -9.24 -8.33 22.92
CA ASP A 221 -8.05 -8.64 23.71
C ASP A 221 -7.29 -9.83 23.10
N LEU A 222 -8.02 -10.85 22.64
CA LEU A 222 -7.44 -12.02 21.97
C LEU A 222 -6.75 -11.66 20.66
N ALA A 223 -7.39 -10.82 19.83
CA ALA A 223 -6.84 -10.33 18.58
C ALA A 223 -5.56 -9.51 18.82
N ARG A 224 -5.55 -8.59 19.80
CA ARG A 224 -4.39 -7.78 20.16
C ARG A 224 -3.23 -8.59 20.72
N TRP A 225 -3.54 -9.58 21.56
CA TRP A 225 -2.56 -10.51 22.09
C TRP A 225 -1.90 -11.33 20.96
N SER A 226 -2.67 -11.76 19.95
CA SER A 226 -2.15 -12.48 18.78
C SER A 226 -1.08 -11.71 18.00
N VAL A 227 -1.32 -10.41 17.78
CA VAL A 227 -0.40 -9.52 17.07
C VAL A 227 0.88 -9.35 17.88
N SER A 228 0.74 -9.17 19.19
CA SER A 228 1.87 -9.02 20.12
C SER A 228 2.72 -10.30 20.17
N LEU A 229 2.08 -11.47 20.16
CA LEU A 229 2.75 -12.77 20.18
C LEU A 229 3.57 -13.01 18.90
N LYS A 230 3.00 -12.70 17.72
CA LYS A 230 3.70 -12.78 16.43
C LYS A 230 4.91 -11.83 16.34
N ALA A 231 4.84 -10.68 17.00
CA ALA A 231 5.97 -9.75 17.06
C ALA A 231 7.12 -10.26 17.93
N LEU A 232 6.82 -11.10 18.93
CA LEU A 232 7.81 -11.59 19.89
C LEU A 232 8.48 -12.91 19.46
N LEU A 233 7.74 -13.81 18.82
CA LEU A 233 8.16 -15.19 18.58
C LEU A 233 8.15 -15.55 17.08
N PRO A 234 9.07 -16.40 16.61
CA PRO A 234 9.09 -16.91 15.24
C PRO A 234 7.99 -17.97 15.02
N ASN A 235 7.05 -17.69 14.12
CA ASN A 235 5.92 -18.56 13.76
C ASN A 235 5.17 -19.15 14.98
N PRO A 236 4.65 -18.31 15.90
CA PRO A 236 4.05 -18.79 17.13
C PRO A 236 2.63 -19.29 16.87
N THR A 237 2.21 -20.31 17.61
CA THR A 237 0.84 -20.81 17.66
C THR A 237 0.37 -20.77 19.11
N ALA A 238 -0.92 -20.49 19.32
CA ALA A 238 -1.49 -20.48 20.65
C ALA A 238 -2.87 -21.16 20.66
N THR A 239 -3.07 -22.04 21.64
CA THR A 239 -4.33 -22.72 21.90
C THR A 239 -4.86 -22.29 23.25
N ILE A 240 -6.12 -21.85 23.30
CA ILE A 240 -6.78 -21.44 24.54
C ILE A 240 -7.90 -22.42 24.86
N ILE A 241 -7.84 -22.96 26.08
CA ILE A 241 -8.83 -23.89 26.61
C ILE A 241 -9.39 -23.30 27.90
N CYS A 242 -10.62 -22.81 27.83
CA CYS A 242 -11.35 -22.35 29.00
C CYS A 242 -12.30 -23.45 29.49
N ARG A 243 -12.23 -23.79 30.77
CA ARG A 243 -13.14 -24.77 31.38
C ARG A 243 -14.24 -24.04 32.15
N PRO A 244 -15.52 -24.40 31.95
CA PRO A 244 -16.59 -23.82 32.75
C PRO A 244 -16.41 -24.23 34.21
N THR A 245 -16.48 -23.27 35.12
CA THR A 245 -16.46 -23.50 36.57
C THR A 245 -17.86 -23.89 37.03
N PRO A 246 -18.03 -25.07 37.68
CA PRO A 246 -19.32 -25.46 38.23
C PRO A 246 -19.80 -24.41 39.25
N GLY A 247 -20.99 -23.83 39.03
CA GLY A 247 -21.57 -22.80 39.90
C GLY A 247 -21.53 -21.37 39.37
N GLY A 248 -21.13 -21.14 38.12
CA GLY A 248 -21.23 -19.82 37.47
C GLY A 248 -20.18 -18.81 37.91
N GLY A 249 -19.06 -19.29 38.44
CA GLY A 249 -17.88 -18.47 38.71
C GLY A 249 -17.17 -18.04 37.42
N PRO A 250 -16.19 -17.15 37.52
CA PRO A 250 -15.34 -16.80 36.39
C PRO A 250 -14.55 -18.02 35.86
N ALA A 251 -14.34 -18.09 34.55
CA ALA A 251 -13.76 -19.25 33.87
C ALA A 251 -12.23 -19.30 34.05
N SER A 252 -11.69 -20.47 34.41
CA SER A 252 -10.26 -20.72 34.39
C SER A 252 -9.84 -21.15 32.99
N CYS A 253 -8.82 -20.48 32.43
CA CYS A 253 -8.31 -20.76 31.09
C CYS A 253 -6.85 -21.22 31.14
N THR A 254 -6.51 -22.19 30.30
CA THR A 254 -5.13 -22.58 30.01
C THR A 254 -4.78 -22.13 28.62
N VAL A 255 -3.65 -21.45 28.49
CA VAL A 255 -3.11 -20.98 27.22
C VAL A 255 -1.82 -21.74 26.96
N GLN A 256 -1.78 -22.52 25.88
CA GLN A 256 -0.58 -23.21 25.43
C GLN A 256 -0.01 -22.49 24.22
N ILE A 257 1.23 -22.02 24.32
CA ILE A 257 1.96 -21.33 23.25
C ILE A 257 3.06 -22.25 22.74
N THR A 258 3.21 -22.37 21.43
CA THR A 258 4.28 -23.15 20.78
C THR A 258 4.89 -22.33 19.66
N TRP A 259 6.21 -22.27 19.54
CA TRP A 259 6.91 -21.58 18.43
C TRP A 259 8.07 -22.44 17.90
N ILE A 260 8.68 -22.03 16.79
CA ILE A 260 9.78 -22.76 16.16
C ILE A 260 11.06 -21.94 16.27
N GLU A 261 12.03 -22.42 17.05
CA GLU A 261 13.35 -21.79 17.10
C GLU A 261 14.25 -22.34 15.99
N GLN A 262 14.91 -21.44 15.25
CA GLN A 262 15.98 -21.84 14.33
C GLN A 262 17.25 -22.13 15.13
N ALA A 263 17.82 -23.33 14.97
CA ALA A 263 19.18 -23.59 15.45
C ALA A 263 20.17 -22.74 14.64
N VAL A 264 21.09 -22.06 15.33
CA VAL A 264 22.09 -21.17 14.71
C VAL A 264 23.17 -21.99 13.99
N SER A 265 22.84 -22.57 12.83
CA SER A 265 23.75 -23.00 11.76
C SER A 265 23.00 -23.83 10.69
N VAL A 266 22.20 -23.21 9.82
CA VAL A 266 21.69 -23.87 8.60
C VAL A 266 21.70 -22.87 7.44
N ASN A 267 22.30 -23.26 6.31
CA ASN A 267 22.43 -22.44 5.11
C ASN A 267 21.05 -22.05 4.55
N GLN A 268 20.95 -20.80 4.04
CA GLN A 268 19.71 -20.15 3.60
C GLN A 268 18.91 -20.91 2.51
N GLN A 269 19.47 -21.95 1.89
CA GLN A 269 18.82 -22.73 0.83
C GLN A 269 17.89 -23.84 1.36
N GLU A 270 17.95 -24.23 2.64
CA GLU A 270 16.99 -25.16 3.23
C GLU A 270 15.78 -24.46 3.90
N ALA A 271 15.83 -23.12 4.04
CA ALA A 271 14.76 -22.33 4.66
C ALA A 271 13.52 -22.11 3.77
N VAL A 272 13.60 -22.47 2.48
CA VAL A 272 12.52 -22.31 1.49
C VAL A 272 11.59 -23.54 1.46
N ALA A 273 11.91 -24.61 2.18
CA ALA A 273 10.96 -25.70 2.42
C ALA A 273 9.91 -25.23 3.44
N THR A 274 8.84 -24.61 2.93
CA THR A 274 7.51 -24.44 3.53
C THR A 274 7.42 -24.93 4.98
N VAL A 275 7.68 -24.05 5.95
CA VAL A 275 7.39 -24.34 7.37
C VAL A 275 5.88 -24.21 7.59
N ASN A 276 5.12 -25.03 6.89
CA ASN A 276 3.78 -25.44 7.29
C ASN A 276 3.97 -26.40 8.46
N GLN A 277 3.52 -25.96 9.64
CA GLN A 277 2.92 -26.64 10.81
C GLN A 277 3.26 -28.12 11.15
N THR A 278 3.56 -28.95 10.16
CA THR A 278 3.89 -30.38 10.26
C THR A 278 5.29 -30.70 10.85
N ALA A 279 6.06 -29.69 11.27
CA ALA A 279 7.38 -29.92 11.85
C ALA A 279 7.34 -30.23 13.36
N CYS A 280 6.45 -29.59 14.13
CA CYS A 280 6.37 -29.79 15.59
C CYS A 280 5.61 -31.06 16.03
N ASN A 281 5.08 -31.83 15.09
CA ASN A 281 4.40 -33.10 15.30
C ASN A 281 5.12 -34.29 14.63
N SER A 282 6.30 -34.07 14.02
CA SER A 282 7.10 -35.15 13.43
C SER A 282 8.29 -35.49 14.35
N ILE A 283 8.37 -36.75 14.78
CA ILE A 283 9.42 -37.29 15.66
C ILE A 283 10.81 -37.30 14.97
N ASN A 284 10.88 -36.95 13.67
CA ASN A 284 11.99 -37.29 12.79
C ASN A 284 12.85 -36.10 12.32
N ASN A 285 12.67 -34.88 12.86
CA ASN A 285 13.41 -33.70 12.38
C ASN A 285 14.15 -32.98 13.54
N PRO A 286 15.39 -33.41 13.89
CA PRO A 286 16.11 -32.92 15.07
C PRO A 286 16.72 -31.51 14.90
N LEU A 287 16.51 -30.83 13.78
CA LEU A 287 17.10 -29.52 13.46
C LEU A 287 16.33 -28.32 14.04
N PHE A 288 15.10 -28.52 14.51
CA PHE A 288 14.24 -27.45 15.03
C PHE A 288 13.73 -27.78 16.43
N GLN A 289 13.93 -26.86 17.37
CA GLN A 289 13.30 -26.95 18.68
C GLN A 289 11.91 -26.34 18.59
N CYS A 290 10.91 -27.02 19.17
CA CYS A 290 9.54 -26.51 19.31
C CYS A 290 9.26 -26.26 20.80
N PRO A 291 9.73 -25.15 21.38
CA PRO A 291 9.42 -24.84 22.77
C PRO A 291 7.91 -24.69 22.96
N SER A 292 7.42 -25.10 24.13
CA SER A 292 6.05 -24.86 24.53
C SER A 292 6.00 -24.23 25.92
N TYR A 293 5.06 -23.30 26.11
CA TYR A 293 4.85 -22.63 27.37
C TYR A 293 3.35 -22.65 27.71
N MET A 294 3.03 -23.04 28.95
CA MET A 294 1.65 -23.03 29.44
C MET A 294 1.46 -21.90 30.45
N VAL A 295 0.51 -21.03 30.16
CA VAL A 295 0.05 -19.97 31.06
C VAL A 295 -1.30 -20.39 31.62
N TYR A 296 -1.44 -20.24 32.93
CA TYR A 296 -2.69 -20.43 33.61
C TYR A 296 -3.27 -19.06 33.96
N VAL A 297 -4.50 -18.80 33.50
CA VAL A 297 -5.20 -17.54 33.73
C VAL A 297 -6.32 -17.81 34.71
N GLU A 298 -6.14 -17.29 35.92
CA GLU A 298 -7.21 -17.16 36.91
C GLU A 298 -7.78 -15.73 36.84
N PRO A 299 -9.08 -15.60 37.13
CA PRO A 299 -9.79 -14.31 37.09
C PRO A 299 -9.40 -13.34 38.21
#